data_AF-A0A957VQI6-F1
#
_entry.id   AF-A0A957VQI6-F1
#
_cell.length_a   1.000
_cell.length_b   1.000
_cell.length_c   1.000
_cell.angle_alpha   90.00
_cell.angle_beta   90.00
_cell.angle_gamma   90.00
#
_symmetry.space_group_name_H-M   'P 1'
#
loop_
_entity.id
_entity.type
_entity.pdbx_description
1 polymer ?
#
loop_
_entity_poly.entity_id
_entity_poly.type
_entity_poly.pdbx_seq_one_letter_code
_entity_poly.pdbx_strand_id
1 'polypeptide(L)'
;AVMPDLWRFSTAAWSDVPSMLVITLAAALFLAGRQRRGRAAIALTLAAGLLLGYSIFLRYANVVVLPAFAAYDLWQARRRIFTDWARYPFYILAALGVLAVPVFNSVYYGGPLVTSYSPAHGWYPLPPFAWRYALGPSFIDGHSFIEMTRTVWRNLGFALILVPLGWARLARANALLCILAAGATLALYSMYAFAPVGINSRFLLPAMPFLAVGAGHAIGDIGARLPRMGWRLAAGVALALLLAWPVPGLARELTARNEQYAATAVRARELAAATPDDAVLIA
;
A
#
# COMPACT_ATOMS: atom_id res chain seq x y z
N ALA A 1 4.12 7.32 11.96
CA ALA A 1 3.60 6.38 12.96
C ALA A 1 4.50 5.17 12.97
N VAL A 2 4.80 4.62 14.15
CA VAL A 2 5.48 3.32 14.25
C VAL A 2 4.46 2.28 13.85
N MET A 3 4.71 1.62 12.73
CA MET A 3 3.82 0.61 12.19
C MET A 3 4.44 -0.76 12.51
N PRO A 4 4.21 -1.30 13.73
CA PRO A 4 4.99 -2.41 14.26
C PRO A 4 4.92 -3.67 13.41
N ASP A 5 3.75 -4.00 12.85
CA ASP A 5 3.61 -5.13 11.94
C ASP A 5 4.32 -4.84 10.62
N LEU A 6 4.18 -3.62 10.10
CA LEU A 6 4.80 -3.24 8.83
C LEU A 6 6.33 -3.17 8.91
N TRP A 7 6.90 -2.71 10.03
CA TRP A 7 8.34 -2.70 10.29
C TRP A 7 8.91 -4.10 10.51
N ARG A 8 8.12 -5.02 11.08
CA ARG A 8 8.53 -6.42 11.30
C ARG A 8 8.76 -7.20 10.01
N PHE A 9 8.11 -6.78 8.94
CA PHE A 9 8.11 -7.47 7.64
C PHE A 9 8.59 -6.57 6.49
N SER A 10 9.02 -5.33 6.76
CA SER A 10 9.59 -4.40 5.76
C SER A 10 11.00 -4.75 5.32
N THR A 11 11.72 -5.59 6.08
CA THR A 11 13.07 -6.08 5.72
C THR A 11 13.03 -7.34 4.87
N ALA A 12 11.86 -7.96 4.73
CA ALA A 12 11.69 -9.06 3.82
C ALA A 12 11.69 -8.46 2.39
N ALA A 13 12.50 -9.01 1.47
CA ALA A 13 12.75 -8.49 0.11
C ALA A 13 11.54 -8.56 -0.85
N TRP A 14 10.35 -8.22 -0.38
CA TRP A 14 9.08 -8.35 -1.10
C TRP A 14 8.64 -6.98 -1.63
N SER A 15 7.84 -7.02 -2.70
CA SER A 15 7.47 -5.87 -3.53
C SER A 15 6.63 -4.79 -2.84
N ASP A 16 6.31 -4.93 -1.54
CA ASP A 16 5.27 -4.14 -0.87
C ASP A 16 5.73 -2.75 -0.39
N VAL A 17 6.96 -2.61 0.15
CA VAL A 17 7.53 -1.30 0.46
C VAL A 17 7.85 -0.51 -0.82
N PRO A 18 8.51 -1.09 -1.85
CA PRO A 18 8.64 -0.45 -3.14
C PRO A 18 7.29 -0.04 -3.73
N SER A 19 6.27 -0.91 -3.65
CA SER A 19 4.91 -0.61 -4.11
C SER A 19 4.32 0.63 -3.43
N MET A 20 4.38 0.70 -2.09
CA MET A 20 3.92 1.87 -1.35
C MET A 20 4.65 3.15 -1.76
N LEU A 21 5.98 3.10 -1.86
CA LEU A 21 6.80 4.25 -2.24
C LEU A 21 6.48 4.72 -3.66
N VAL A 22 6.35 3.79 -4.61
CA VAL A 22 6.01 4.08 -6.01
C VAL A 22 4.61 4.70 -6.12
N ILE A 23 3.60 4.16 -5.42
CA ILE A 23 2.26 4.75 -5.40
C ILE A 23 2.26 6.15 -4.77
N THR A 24 3.01 6.32 -3.68
CA THR A 24 3.13 7.63 -3.01
C THR A 24 3.76 8.65 -3.94
N LEU A 25 4.86 8.29 -4.61
CA LEU A 25 5.55 9.16 -5.54
C LEU A 25 4.69 9.46 -6.77
N ALA A 26 4.00 8.45 -7.32
CA ALA A 26 3.04 8.65 -8.41
C ALA A 26 1.95 9.64 -8.02
N ALA A 27 1.37 9.51 -6.82
CA ALA A 27 0.36 10.44 -6.31
C ALA A 27 0.91 11.86 -6.14
N ALA A 28 2.11 11.99 -5.57
CA ALA A 28 2.75 13.30 -5.37
C ALA A 28 3.05 13.99 -6.70
N LEU A 29 3.64 13.27 -7.67
CA LEU A 29 3.95 13.81 -9.00
C LEU A 29 2.68 14.14 -9.79
N PHE A 30 1.65 13.30 -9.69
CA PHE A 30 0.35 13.57 -10.29
C PHE A 30 -0.24 14.88 -9.78
N LEU A 31 -0.34 15.04 -8.45
CA LEU A 31 -0.86 16.26 -7.84
C LEU A 31 0.01 17.48 -8.15
N ALA A 32 1.33 17.36 -8.13
CA ALA A 32 2.25 18.42 -8.51
C ALA A 32 2.07 18.83 -9.98
N GLY A 33 1.91 17.86 -10.88
CA GLY A 33 1.65 18.09 -12.30
C GLY A 33 0.35 18.89 -12.52
N ARG A 34 -0.68 18.63 -11.71
CA ARG A 34 -1.96 19.36 -11.75
C ARG A 34 -1.87 20.82 -11.27
N GLN A 35 -0.81 21.18 -10.55
CA GLN A 35 -0.55 22.56 -10.12
C GLN A 35 0.35 23.34 -11.08
N ARG A 36 0.94 22.67 -12.09
CA ARG A 36 1.84 23.27 -13.07
C ARG A 36 1.13 23.46 -14.42
N ARG A 37 1.81 24.11 -15.37
CA ARG A 37 1.35 24.30 -16.75
C ARG A 37 2.44 23.92 -17.76
N GLY A 38 2.03 23.70 -19.01
CA GLY A 38 2.94 23.44 -20.12
C GLY A 38 3.74 22.14 -19.97
N ARG A 39 4.99 22.15 -20.47
CA ARG A 39 5.87 20.96 -20.52
C ARG A 39 6.13 20.34 -19.15
N ALA A 40 6.25 21.16 -18.09
CA ALA A 40 6.47 20.66 -16.74
C ALA A 40 5.28 19.84 -16.21
N ALA A 41 4.04 20.26 -16.48
CA ALA A 41 2.84 19.49 -16.12
C ALA A 41 2.80 18.14 -16.85
N ILE A 42 3.13 18.15 -18.14
CA ILE A 42 3.19 16.93 -18.95
C ILE A 42 4.26 15.97 -18.43
N ALA A 43 5.47 16.46 -18.15
CA ALA A 43 6.57 15.62 -17.64
C ALA A 43 6.23 14.96 -16.28
N LEU A 44 5.65 15.73 -15.35
CA LEU A 44 5.25 15.21 -14.03
C LEU A 44 4.11 14.19 -14.14
N THR A 45 3.11 14.45 -14.99
CA THR A 45 1.98 13.52 -15.20
C THR A 45 2.39 12.26 -15.95
N LEU A 46 3.32 12.35 -16.90
CA LEU A 46 3.97 11.20 -17.53
C LEU A 46 4.71 10.35 -16.49
N ALA A 47 5.59 10.96 -15.69
CA ALA A 47 6.33 10.24 -14.66
C ALA A 47 5.39 9.57 -13.65
N ALA A 48 4.31 10.26 -13.24
CA ALA A 48 3.28 9.68 -12.39
C ALA A 48 2.58 8.47 -13.03
N GLY A 49 2.22 8.56 -14.32
CA GLY A 49 1.56 7.48 -15.05
C GLY A 49 2.48 6.27 -15.23
N LEU A 50 3.76 6.50 -15.52
CA LEU A 50 4.79 5.45 -15.62
C LEU A 50 4.97 4.73 -14.28
N LEU A 51 5.11 5.47 -13.18
CA LEU A 51 5.26 4.90 -11.84
C LEU A 51 4.02 4.09 -11.45
N LEU A 52 2.82 4.63 -11.69
CA LEU A 52 1.60 3.91 -11.37
C LEU A 52 1.43 2.66 -12.24
N GLY A 53 1.76 2.72 -13.53
CA GLY A 53 1.82 1.57 -14.43
C GLY A 53 2.82 0.52 -13.94
N TYR A 54 4.05 0.94 -13.59
CA TYR A 54 5.07 0.06 -13.02
C TYR A 54 4.64 -0.57 -11.69
N SER A 55 3.89 0.17 -10.85
CA SER A 55 3.38 -0.36 -9.57
C SER A 55 2.50 -1.60 -9.75
N ILE A 56 1.83 -1.76 -10.90
CA ILE A 56 1.01 -2.93 -11.21
C ILE A 56 1.88 -4.17 -11.38
N PHE A 57 3.11 -4.03 -11.89
CA PHE A 57 4.08 -5.13 -11.98
C PHE A 57 4.71 -5.48 -10.63
N LEU A 58 4.79 -4.52 -9.71
CA LEU A 58 5.16 -4.82 -8.32
C LEU A 58 4.05 -5.62 -7.63
N ARG A 59 2.78 -5.26 -7.90
CA ARG A 59 1.60 -5.91 -7.34
C ARG A 59 0.37 -5.59 -8.19
N TYR A 60 -0.19 -6.61 -8.84
CA TYR A 60 -1.33 -6.43 -9.76
C TYR A 60 -2.53 -5.72 -9.12
N ALA A 61 -2.76 -5.99 -7.83
CA ALA A 61 -3.81 -5.37 -7.05
C ALA A 61 -3.72 -3.84 -6.99
N ASN A 62 -2.57 -3.23 -7.23
CA ASN A 62 -2.43 -1.76 -7.28
C ASN A 62 -3.27 -1.11 -8.38
N VAL A 63 -3.73 -1.89 -9.37
CA VAL A 63 -4.67 -1.44 -10.39
C VAL A 63 -5.93 -0.81 -9.79
N VAL A 64 -6.37 -1.24 -8.60
CA VAL A 64 -7.57 -0.72 -7.92
C VAL A 64 -7.42 0.73 -7.45
N VAL A 65 -6.21 1.29 -7.46
CA VAL A 65 -5.96 2.69 -7.12
C VAL A 65 -6.26 3.62 -8.32
N LEU A 66 -6.19 3.12 -9.56
CA LEU A 66 -6.44 3.94 -10.77
C LEU A 66 -7.79 4.66 -10.78
N PRO A 67 -8.92 4.03 -10.40
CA PRO A 67 -10.21 4.71 -10.29
C PRO A 67 -10.19 5.92 -9.36
N ALA A 68 -9.37 5.93 -8.31
CA ALA A 68 -9.26 7.06 -7.39
C ALA A 68 -8.68 8.31 -8.08
N PHE A 69 -7.66 8.12 -8.94
CA PHE A 69 -7.10 9.19 -9.77
C PHE A 69 -8.09 9.68 -10.83
N ALA A 70 -8.83 8.76 -11.46
CA ALA A 70 -9.89 9.12 -12.41
C ALA A 70 -11.00 9.95 -11.74
N ALA A 71 -11.46 9.53 -10.56
CA ALA A 71 -12.48 10.25 -9.78
C ALA A 71 -11.99 11.64 -9.35
N TYR A 72 -10.72 11.77 -8.95
CA TYR A 72 -10.09 13.06 -8.67
C TYR A 72 -10.20 14.02 -9.87
N ASP A 73 -9.79 13.58 -11.06
CA ASP A 73 -9.78 14.44 -12.25
C ASP A 73 -11.18 14.70 -12.79
N LEU A 74 -12.08 13.72 -12.70
CA LEU A 74 -13.50 13.90 -13.04
C LEU A 74 -14.13 14.98 -12.16
N TRP A 75 -13.80 15.00 -10.87
CA TRP A 75 -14.27 16.03 -9.95
C TRP A 75 -13.65 17.41 -10.25
N GLN A 76 -12.32 17.48 -10.38
CA GLN A 76 -11.57 18.72 -10.62
C GLN A 76 -11.88 19.39 -11.96
N ALA A 77 -11.96 18.61 -13.04
CA ALA A 77 -12.21 19.12 -14.38
C ALA A 77 -13.52 18.65 -14.99
N ARG A 78 -14.57 18.47 -14.19
CA ARG A 78 -15.93 18.15 -14.67
C ARG A 78 -16.39 18.98 -15.88
N ARG A 79 -15.91 20.22 -16.04
CA ARG A 79 -16.22 21.11 -17.19
C ARG A 79 -15.12 21.21 -18.26
N ARG A 80 -13.95 20.64 -18.03
CA ARG A 80 -12.75 20.76 -18.89
C ARG A 80 -12.09 19.42 -19.22
N ILE A 81 -12.77 18.31 -18.92
CA ILE A 81 -12.18 16.97 -19.00
C ILE A 81 -11.69 16.65 -20.42
N PHE A 82 -12.42 17.12 -21.44
CA PHE A 82 -12.06 16.92 -22.84
C PHE A 82 -11.06 17.93 -23.40
N THR A 83 -10.91 19.08 -22.74
CA THR A 83 -10.09 20.21 -23.24
C THR A 83 -8.70 20.28 -22.61
N ASP A 84 -8.52 19.70 -21.42
CA ASP A 84 -7.25 19.76 -20.68
C ASP A 84 -6.36 18.57 -21.05
N TRP A 85 -5.65 18.72 -22.17
CA TRP A 85 -4.81 17.68 -22.75
C TRP A 85 -3.66 17.22 -21.86
N ALA A 86 -3.24 18.04 -20.89
CA ALA A 86 -2.19 17.69 -19.93
C ALA A 86 -2.61 16.56 -18.97
N ARG A 87 -3.87 16.09 -19.05
CA ARG A 87 -4.38 14.96 -18.25
C ARG A 87 -4.10 13.60 -18.86
N TYR A 88 -4.21 13.48 -20.18
CA TYR A 88 -4.15 12.21 -20.88
C TYR A 88 -2.82 11.47 -20.77
N PRO A 89 -1.64 12.12 -20.74
CA PRO A 89 -0.37 11.39 -20.66
C PRO A 89 -0.29 10.44 -19.46
N PHE A 90 -0.84 10.85 -18.30
CA PHE A 90 -0.95 9.99 -17.12
C PHE A 90 -1.78 8.73 -17.40
N TYR A 91 -3.00 8.91 -17.94
CA TYR A 91 -3.92 7.80 -18.18
C TYR A 91 -3.45 6.88 -19.31
N ILE A 92 -2.83 7.43 -20.35
CA ILE A 92 -2.26 6.65 -21.45
C ILE A 92 -1.17 5.72 -20.90
N LEU A 93 -0.21 6.24 -20.13
CA LEU A 93 0.86 5.40 -19.57
C LEU A 93 0.34 4.40 -18.53
N ALA A 94 -0.61 4.80 -17.69
CA ALA A 94 -1.23 3.88 -16.75
C ALA A 94 -1.98 2.75 -17.46
N ALA A 95 -2.74 3.07 -18.52
CA ALA A 95 -3.45 2.09 -19.34
C ALA A 95 -2.47 1.18 -20.08
N LEU A 96 -1.38 1.71 -20.63
CA LEU A 96 -0.31 0.90 -21.22
C LEU A 96 0.31 -0.05 -20.18
N GLY A 97 0.50 0.40 -18.94
CA GLY A 97 0.93 -0.47 -17.84
C GLY A 97 -0.04 -1.63 -17.60
N VAL A 98 -1.35 -1.37 -17.55
CA VAL A 98 -2.38 -2.40 -17.41
C VAL A 98 -2.36 -3.37 -18.61
N LEU A 99 -2.33 -2.84 -19.83
CA LEU A 99 -2.35 -3.63 -21.07
C LEU A 99 -1.06 -4.43 -21.29
N ALA A 100 0.04 -4.02 -20.69
CA ALA A 100 1.31 -4.75 -20.74
C ALA A 100 1.31 -5.97 -19.80
N VAL A 101 0.40 -6.06 -18.81
CA VAL A 101 0.31 -7.22 -17.90
C VAL A 101 0.05 -8.53 -18.65
N PRO A 102 -0.95 -8.66 -19.54
CA PRO A 102 -1.14 -9.88 -20.33
C PRO A 102 0.07 -10.26 -21.18
N VAL A 103 0.80 -9.29 -21.72
CA VAL A 103 2.01 -9.54 -22.52
C VAL A 103 3.12 -10.08 -21.63
N PHE A 104 3.39 -9.42 -20.51
CA PHE A 104 4.34 -9.88 -19.50
C PHE A 104 4.00 -11.30 -19.02
N ASN A 105 2.74 -11.55 -18.69
CA ASN A 105 2.28 -12.87 -18.24
C ASN A 105 2.47 -13.96 -19.30
N SER A 106 2.22 -13.63 -20.58
CA SER A 106 2.43 -14.58 -21.68
C SER A 106 3.91 -14.93 -21.84
N VAL A 107 4.80 -13.95 -21.71
CA VAL A 107 6.25 -14.14 -21.84
C VAL A 107 6.84 -14.92 -20.66
N TYR A 108 6.44 -14.59 -19.42
CA TYR A 108 7.08 -15.13 -18.22
C TYR A 108 6.36 -16.32 -17.58
N TYR A 109 5.05 -16.46 -17.77
CA TYR A 109 4.23 -17.47 -17.09
C TYR A 109 3.47 -18.40 -18.05
N GLY A 110 3.67 -18.25 -19.37
CA GLY A 110 3.11 -19.16 -20.38
C GLY A 110 1.66 -18.88 -20.77
N GLY A 111 1.08 -17.74 -20.38
CA GLY A 111 -0.24 -17.32 -20.87
C GLY A 111 -0.70 -15.96 -20.34
N PRO A 112 -1.61 -15.26 -21.03
CA PRO A 112 -1.96 -13.87 -20.70
C PRO A 112 -2.68 -13.70 -19.36
N LEU A 113 -3.37 -14.76 -18.91
CA LEU A 113 -4.09 -14.80 -17.63
C LEU A 113 -3.38 -15.68 -16.59
N VAL A 114 -2.15 -16.12 -16.89
CA VAL A 114 -1.36 -16.97 -16.01
C VAL A 114 -0.38 -16.08 -15.26
N THR A 115 -0.27 -16.28 -13.95
CA THR A 115 0.63 -15.53 -13.06
C THR A 115 1.40 -16.50 -12.18
N SER A 116 2.41 -16.03 -11.45
CA SER A 116 3.06 -16.84 -10.41
C SER A 116 2.10 -17.35 -9.32
N TYR A 117 0.90 -16.77 -9.22
CA TYR A 117 -0.18 -17.18 -8.31
C TYR A 117 -1.27 -17.99 -9.02
N SER A 118 -0.99 -18.58 -10.18
CA SER A 118 -1.93 -19.48 -10.86
C SER A 118 -1.76 -20.93 -10.39
N PRO A 119 -2.83 -21.75 -10.36
CA PRO A 119 -2.73 -23.16 -9.98
C PRO A 119 -1.72 -23.95 -10.82
N ALA A 120 -1.54 -23.58 -12.08
CA ALA A 120 -0.52 -24.13 -12.98
C ALA A 120 0.93 -23.98 -12.46
N HIS A 121 1.16 -23.05 -11.54
CA HIS A 121 2.46 -22.74 -10.93
C HIS A 121 2.48 -23.07 -9.43
N GLY A 122 1.67 -24.04 -8.98
CA GLY A 122 1.66 -24.52 -7.60
C GLY A 122 0.89 -23.65 -6.62
N TRP A 123 0.13 -22.67 -7.10
CA TRP A 123 -0.80 -21.94 -6.25
C TRP A 123 -2.03 -22.80 -5.89
N TYR A 124 -2.72 -22.39 -4.83
CA TYR A 124 -3.93 -23.06 -4.39
C TYR A 124 -5.01 -23.06 -5.48
N PRO A 125 -5.80 -24.16 -5.62
CA PRO A 125 -6.88 -24.24 -6.59
C PRO A 125 -8.08 -23.34 -6.22
N LEU A 126 -8.11 -22.82 -4.99
CA LEU A 126 -9.15 -21.94 -4.50
C LEU A 126 -8.87 -20.47 -4.87
N PRO A 127 -9.91 -19.66 -5.11
CA PRO A 127 -9.72 -18.29 -5.56
C PRO A 127 -9.01 -17.48 -4.48
N PRO A 128 -8.03 -16.62 -4.84
CA PRO A 128 -7.32 -15.78 -3.90
C PRO A 128 -8.23 -14.70 -3.27
N PHE A 129 -9.28 -14.28 -3.97
CA PHE A 129 -10.25 -13.30 -3.45
C PHE A 129 -11.66 -13.87 -3.50
N ALA A 130 -12.40 -13.75 -2.40
CA ALA A 130 -13.81 -14.13 -2.34
C ALA A 130 -14.54 -13.36 -1.22
N TRP A 131 -15.80 -12.95 -1.46
CA TRP A 131 -16.63 -12.25 -0.47
C TRP A 131 -16.74 -13.02 0.85
N ARG A 132 -16.81 -14.35 0.80
CA ARG A 132 -16.89 -15.20 1.99
C ARG A 132 -15.70 -15.05 2.94
N TYR A 133 -14.51 -14.68 2.45
CA TYR A 133 -13.31 -14.54 3.28
C TYR A 133 -13.34 -13.26 4.14
N ALA A 134 -14.25 -12.32 3.85
CA ALA A 134 -14.34 -11.10 4.64
C ALA A 134 -14.78 -11.38 6.07
N LEU A 135 -15.88 -12.11 6.23
CA LEU A 135 -16.50 -12.41 7.53
C LEU A 135 -16.49 -13.90 7.88
N GLY A 136 -16.03 -14.76 6.97
CA GLY A 136 -15.89 -16.20 7.18
C GLY A 136 -14.45 -16.66 7.00
N PRO A 137 -14.18 -17.94 7.29
CA PRO A 137 -12.84 -18.50 7.19
C PRO A 137 -12.35 -18.53 5.74
N SER A 138 -11.09 -18.13 5.55
CA SER A 138 -10.36 -18.45 4.33
C SER A 138 -9.79 -19.87 4.40
N PHE A 139 -9.32 -20.38 3.25
CA PHE A 139 -8.66 -21.69 3.20
C PHE A 139 -7.24 -21.70 3.77
N ILE A 140 -6.72 -20.52 4.15
CA ILE A 140 -5.43 -20.35 4.86
C ILE A 140 -5.69 -20.00 6.33
N ASP A 141 -6.94 -20.11 6.76
CA ASP A 141 -7.45 -19.68 8.05
C ASP A 141 -7.44 -18.15 8.23
N GLY A 142 -8.49 -17.64 8.89
CA GLY A 142 -8.64 -16.22 9.20
C GLY A 142 -9.86 -15.54 8.59
N HIS A 143 -10.18 -14.38 9.19
CA HIS A 143 -11.31 -13.51 8.85
C HIS A 143 -10.76 -12.19 8.34
N SER A 144 -10.63 -12.04 7.02
CA SER A 144 -9.75 -11.03 6.43
C SER A 144 -10.17 -9.58 6.73
N PHE A 145 -11.47 -9.29 6.84
CA PHE A 145 -11.93 -7.96 7.24
C PHE A 145 -11.63 -7.64 8.72
N ILE A 146 -11.83 -8.63 9.61
CA ILE A 146 -11.57 -8.48 11.04
C ILE A 146 -10.07 -8.28 11.27
N GLU A 147 -9.23 -9.13 10.68
CA GLU A 147 -7.78 -9.04 10.78
C GLU A 147 -7.23 -7.78 10.12
N MET A 148 -7.78 -7.35 8.98
CA MET A 148 -7.45 -6.04 8.39
C MET A 148 -7.72 -4.91 9.37
N THR A 149 -8.92 -4.85 9.96
CA THR A 149 -9.28 -3.78 10.89
C THR A 149 -8.38 -3.79 12.11
N ARG A 150 -8.08 -4.97 12.67
CA ARG A 150 -7.13 -5.13 13.79
C ARG A 150 -5.73 -4.66 13.42
N THR A 151 -5.22 -5.04 12.25
CA THR A 151 -3.90 -4.64 11.77
C THR A 151 -3.84 -3.13 11.54
N VAL A 152 -4.81 -2.53 10.85
CA VAL A 152 -4.84 -1.06 10.65
C VAL A 152 -4.90 -0.33 12.00
N TRP A 153 -5.71 -0.81 12.94
CA TRP A 153 -5.79 -0.25 14.30
C TRP A 153 -4.47 -0.39 15.06
N ARG A 154 -3.80 -1.54 15.02
CA ARG A 154 -2.48 -1.73 15.66
C ARG A 154 -1.41 -0.79 15.11
N ASN A 155 -1.48 -0.47 13.81
CA ASN A 155 -0.47 0.34 13.14
C ASN A 155 -0.74 1.85 13.20
N LEU A 156 -2.00 2.29 13.25
CA LEU A 156 -2.36 3.72 13.30
C LEU A 156 -2.90 4.16 14.66
N GLY A 157 -3.44 3.24 15.46
CA GLY A 157 -4.04 3.50 16.76
C GLY A 157 -5.04 4.64 16.72
N PHE A 158 -4.95 5.55 17.68
CA PHE A 158 -5.80 6.75 17.74
C PHE A 158 -5.68 7.67 16.53
N ALA A 159 -4.57 7.62 15.76
CA ALA A 159 -4.46 8.40 14.53
C ALA A 159 -5.52 7.97 13.49
N LEU A 160 -6.01 6.72 13.54
CA LEU A 160 -7.08 6.26 12.66
C LEU A 160 -8.38 7.05 12.84
N ILE A 161 -8.68 7.50 14.06
CA ILE A 161 -9.86 8.35 14.36
C ILE A 161 -9.71 9.73 13.70
N LEU A 162 -8.47 10.20 13.56
CA LEU A 162 -8.18 11.49 12.93
C LEU A 162 -8.24 11.45 11.41
N VAL A 163 -8.14 10.27 10.79
CA VAL A 163 -8.19 10.09 9.33
C VAL A 163 -9.47 10.69 8.71
N PRO A 164 -10.69 10.30 9.12
CA PRO A 164 -11.91 10.86 8.55
C PRO A 164 -12.05 12.37 8.84
N LEU A 165 -11.59 12.85 10.00
CA LEU A 165 -11.59 14.28 10.33
C LEU A 165 -10.70 15.08 9.38
N GLY A 166 -9.53 14.55 9.05
CA GLY A 166 -8.62 15.19 8.10
C GLY A 166 -9.17 15.15 6.67
N TRP A 167 -9.67 14.00 6.23
CA TRP A 167 -10.31 13.90 4.91
C TRP A 167 -11.50 14.85 4.75
N ALA A 168 -12.31 15.05 5.80
CA ALA A 168 -13.42 15.99 5.80
C ALA A 168 -12.97 17.46 5.65
N ARG A 169 -11.72 17.79 5.98
CA ARG A 169 -11.15 19.14 5.86
C ARG A 169 -10.31 19.36 4.60
N LEU A 170 -9.91 18.29 3.92
CA LEU A 170 -9.28 18.39 2.61
C LEU A 170 -10.24 18.98 1.57
N ALA A 171 -9.67 19.60 0.54
CA ALA A 171 -10.43 19.90 -0.67
C ALA A 171 -11.10 18.62 -1.21
N ARG A 172 -12.38 18.71 -1.59
CA ARG A 172 -13.21 17.53 -1.95
C ARG A 172 -12.55 16.56 -2.92
N ALA A 173 -11.82 17.07 -3.92
CA ALA A 173 -11.09 16.23 -4.87
C ALA A 173 -9.98 15.41 -4.18
N ASN A 174 -9.17 16.05 -3.33
CA ASN A 174 -8.10 15.39 -2.57
C ASN A 174 -8.67 14.36 -1.58
N ALA A 175 -9.79 14.69 -0.94
CA ALA A 175 -10.51 13.77 -0.07
C ALA A 175 -10.97 12.54 -0.83
N LEU A 176 -11.60 12.71 -2.00
CA LEU A 176 -12.03 11.61 -2.87
C LEU A 176 -10.84 10.73 -3.28
N LEU A 177 -9.71 11.32 -3.69
CA LEU A 177 -8.50 10.55 -4.02
C LEU A 177 -8.07 9.67 -2.84
N CYS A 178 -7.98 10.24 -1.63
CA CYS A 178 -7.52 9.49 -0.46
C CYS A 178 -8.51 8.41 -0.03
N ILE A 179 -9.80 8.74 0.03
CA ILE A 179 -10.87 7.82 0.43
C ILE A 179 -10.95 6.65 -0.55
N LEU A 180 -10.96 6.92 -1.85
CA LEU A 180 -11.10 5.87 -2.86
C LEU A 180 -9.83 5.01 -2.96
N ALA A 181 -8.64 5.60 -2.90
CA ALA A 181 -7.39 4.84 -2.96
C ALA A 181 -7.20 3.93 -1.73
N ALA A 182 -7.39 4.49 -0.53
CA ALA A 182 -7.34 3.70 0.70
C ALA A 182 -8.47 2.67 0.74
N GLY A 183 -9.71 3.11 0.47
CA GLY A 183 -10.90 2.28 0.52
C GLY A 183 -10.87 1.12 -0.46
N ALA A 184 -10.47 1.34 -1.71
CA ALA A 184 -10.36 0.27 -2.70
C ALA A 184 -9.30 -0.78 -2.32
N THR A 185 -8.15 -0.32 -1.83
CA THR A 185 -7.08 -1.22 -1.37
C THR A 185 -7.54 -2.04 -0.16
N LEU A 186 -8.12 -1.38 0.86
CA LEU A 186 -8.63 -2.05 2.05
C LEU A 186 -9.77 -3.00 1.72
N ALA A 187 -10.72 -2.58 0.87
CA ALA A 187 -11.84 -3.42 0.44
C ALA A 187 -11.35 -4.68 -0.28
N LEU A 188 -10.38 -4.56 -1.19
CA LEU A 188 -9.80 -5.71 -1.88
C LEU A 188 -9.17 -6.71 -0.89
N TYR A 189 -8.33 -6.24 0.04
CA TYR A 189 -7.67 -7.12 1.00
C TYR A 189 -8.56 -7.59 2.14
N SER A 190 -9.70 -6.94 2.37
CA SER A 190 -10.72 -7.46 3.27
C SER A 190 -11.31 -8.78 2.77
N MET A 191 -11.15 -9.12 1.49
CA MET A 191 -11.68 -10.32 0.86
C MET A 191 -10.58 -11.28 0.36
N TYR A 192 -9.33 -11.06 0.76
CA TYR A 192 -8.20 -11.87 0.34
C TYR A 192 -8.09 -13.15 1.17
N ALA A 193 -7.65 -14.25 0.58
CA ALA A 193 -7.52 -15.54 1.26
C ALA A 193 -6.45 -15.52 2.36
N PHE A 194 -5.42 -14.68 2.23
CA PHE A 194 -4.41 -14.51 3.26
C PHE A 194 -4.80 -13.31 4.12
N ALA A 195 -5.37 -13.58 5.29
CA ALA A 195 -5.75 -12.54 6.22
C ALA A 195 -4.55 -11.60 6.48
N PRO A 196 -4.74 -10.27 6.44
CA PRO A 196 -3.64 -9.30 6.48
C PRO A 196 -3.11 -9.08 7.89
N VAL A 197 -2.57 -10.14 8.49
CA VAL A 197 -1.93 -10.22 9.80
C VAL A 197 -0.51 -10.79 9.64
N GLY A 198 0.39 -10.48 10.57
CA GLY A 198 1.78 -10.94 10.48
C GLY A 198 2.42 -10.50 9.17
N ILE A 199 3.07 -11.43 8.44
CA ILE A 199 3.72 -11.11 7.17
C ILE A 199 2.73 -10.53 6.14
N ASN A 200 1.46 -10.94 6.17
CA ASN A 200 0.45 -10.50 5.20
C ASN A 200 -0.07 -9.08 5.47
N SER A 201 0.21 -8.49 6.64
CA SER A 201 -0.08 -7.07 6.91
C SER A 201 0.51 -6.12 5.87
N ARG A 202 1.62 -6.52 5.24
CA ARG A 202 2.29 -5.79 4.15
C ARG A 202 1.36 -5.48 2.98
N PHE A 203 0.32 -6.27 2.76
CA PHE A 203 -0.66 -6.04 1.68
C PHE A 203 -1.45 -4.74 1.86
N LEU A 204 -1.50 -4.21 3.09
CA LEU A 204 -2.18 -2.96 3.41
C LEU A 204 -1.28 -1.73 3.21
N LEU A 205 0.03 -1.91 2.98
CA LEU A 205 0.98 -0.81 2.79
C LEU A 205 0.56 0.21 1.72
N PRO A 206 0.05 -0.19 0.54
CA PRO A 206 -0.40 0.76 -0.47
C PRO A 206 -1.51 1.72 0.00
N ALA A 207 -2.30 1.35 1.02
CA ALA A 207 -3.34 2.23 1.58
C ALA A 207 -2.76 3.27 2.57
N MET A 208 -1.61 2.98 3.19
CA MET A 208 -1.05 3.77 4.29
C MET A 208 -0.75 5.23 3.95
N PRO A 209 -0.21 5.59 2.77
CA PRO A 209 0.04 6.98 2.42
C PRO A 209 -1.23 7.84 2.47
N PHE A 210 -2.35 7.31 1.98
CA PHE A 210 -3.63 8.02 1.92
C PHE A 210 -4.29 8.17 3.30
N LEU A 211 -4.15 7.15 4.16
CA LEU A 211 -4.54 7.22 5.58
C LEU A 211 -3.68 8.24 6.32
N ALA A 212 -2.36 8.23 6.08
CA ALA A 212 -1.40 9.15 6.69
C ALA A 212 -1.67 10.61 6.31
N VAL A 213 -2.09 10.89 5.06
CA VAL A 213 -2.53 12.23 4.65
C VAL A 213 -3.73 12.70 5.47
N GLY A 214 -4.73 11.84 5.69
CA GLY A 214 -5.88 12.17 6.53
C GLY A 214 -5.48 12.49 7.97
N ALA A 215 -4.77 11.57 8.63
CA ALA A 215 -4.32 11.77 9.99
C ALA A 215 -3.42 13.01 10.13
N GLY A 216 -2.45 13.16 9.23
CA GLY A 216 -1.51 14.29 9.22
C GLY A 216 -2.19 15.64 9.01
N HIS A 217 -3.18 15.72 8.13
CA HIS A 217 -3.94 16.96 7.91
C HIS A 217 -4.74 17.34 9.16
N ALA A 218 -5.43 16.39 9.80
CA ALA A 218 -6.16 16.65 11.05
C ALA A 218 -5.24 17.12 12.18
N ILE A 219 -4.08 16.46 12.35
CA ILE A 219 -3.07 16.84 13.34
C ILE A 219 -2.55 18.26 13.07
N GLY A 220 -2.22 18.56 11.82
CA GLY A 220 -1.74 19.88 11.41
C GLY A 220 -2.77 20.97 11.70
N ASP A 221 -4.04 20.74 11.38
CA ASP A 221 -5.14 21.66 11.64
C ASP A 221 -5.38 21.90 13.14
N ILE A 222 -5.34 20.84 13.95
CA ILE A 222 -5.46 20.95 15.41
C ILE A 222 -4.29 21.75 15.97
N GLY A 223 -3.06 21.44 15.52
CA GLY A 223 -1.85 22.15 15.94
C GLY A 223 -1.86 23.63 15.55
N ALA A 224 -2.35 23.97 14.35
CA ALA A 224 -2.45 25.36 13.89
C ALA A 224 -3.39 26.22 14.74
N ARG A 225 -4.37 25.63 15.43
CA ARG A 225 -5.29 26.33 16.34
C ARG A 225 -4.69 26.66 17.71
N LEU A 226 -3.51 26.11 18.03
CA LEU A 226 -2.83 26.45 19.28
C LEU A 226 -2.28 27.89 19.21
N PRO A 227 -2.53 28.73 20.22
CA PRO A 227 -2.31 30.19 20.15
C PRO A 227 -0.85 30.61 20.23
N ARG A 228 0.04 29.77 20.79
CA ARG A 228 1.47 30.11 20.96
C ARG A 228 2.36 29.06 20.29
N MET A 229 3.46 29.52 19.68
CA MET A 229 4.45 28.64 19.07
C MET A 229 5.00 27.61 20.05
N GLY A 230 5.24 28.00 21.32
CA GLY A 230 5.68 27.09 22.37
C GLY A 230 4.73 25.90 22.59
N TRP A 231 3.41 26.14 22.57
CA TRP A 231 2.41 25.07 22.69
C TRP A 231 2.40 24.15 21.47
N ARG A 232 2.59 24.72 20.27
CA ARG A 232 2.68 23.93 19.02
C ARG A 232 3.88 23.00 19.04
N LEU A 233 5.05 23.51 19.44
CA LEU A 233 6.28 22.73 19.57
C LEU A 233 6.13 21.65 20.66
N ALA A 234 5.61 22.02 21.84
CA ALA A 234 5.39 21.07 22.93
C ALA A 234 4.42 19.95 22.52
N ALA A 235 3.29 20.28 21.88
CA ALA A 235 2.33 19.30 21.38
C ALA A 235 2.94 18.41 20.27
N GLY A 236 3.73 19.00 19.36
CA GLY A 236 4.44 18.26 18.32
C GLY A 236 5.47 17.29 18.87
N VAL A 237 6.26 17.72 19.86
CA VAL A 237 7.22 16.86 20.57
C VAL A 237 6.50 15.77 21.34
N ALA A 238 5.44 16.10 22.09
CA ALA A 238 4.65 15.11 22.83
C ALA A 238 4.04 14.06 21.88
N LEU A 239 3.50 14.48 20.73
CA LEU A 239 2.99 13.58 19.71
C LEU A 239 4.10 12.71 19.11
N ALA A 240 5.26 13.27 18.81
CA ALA A 240 6.40 12.50 18.31
C ALA A 240 6.86 11.45 19.33
N LEU A 241 6.94 11.81 20.61
CA LEU A 241 7.26 10.90 21.71
C LEU A 241 6.20 9.81 21.88
N LEU A 242 4.91 10.15 21.83
CA LEU A 242 3.80 9.18 21.90
C LEU A 242 3.85 8.20 20.72
N LEU A 243 4.12 8.69 19.51
CA LEU A 243 4.26 7.86 18.33
C LEU A 243 5.52 6.99 18.38
N ALA A 244 6.60 7.47 19.02
CA ALA A 244 7.88 6.75 19.17
C ALA A 244 7.91 5.82 20.41
N TRP A 245 6.99 5.99 21.36
CA TRP A 245 6.89 5.19 22.58
C TRP A 245 6.93 3.66 22.37
N PRO A 246 6.24 3.08 21.36
CA PRO A 246 6.29 1.63 21.15
C PRO A 246 7.60 1.13 20.50
N VAL A 247 8.47 2.02 19.98
CA VAL A 247 9.70 1.60 19.25
C VAL A 247 10.63 0.74 20.10
N PRO A 248 10.98 1.09 21.35
CA PRO A 248 11.93 0.30 22.12
C PRO A 248 11.40 -1.10 22.47
N GLY A 249 10.09 -1.24 22.71
CA GLY A 249 9.45 -2.54 22.91
C GLY A 249 9.49 -3.39 21.64
N LEU A 250 9.10 -2.78 20.51
CA LEU A 250 9.13 -3.42 19.20
C LEU A 250 10.54 -3.86 18.80
N ALA A 251 11.54 -3.01 19.02
CA ALA A 251 12.94 -3.30 18.71
C ALA A 251 13.44 -4.50 19.53
N ARG A 252 13.15 -4.54 20.84
CA ARG A 252 13.51 -5.68 21.70
C ARG A 252 12.86 -6.99 21.24
N GLU A 253 11.57 -6.96 20.92
CA GLU A 253 10.86 -8.14 20.43
C GLU A 253 11.41 -8.61 19.08
N LEU A 254 11.76 -7.68 18.19
CA LEU A 254 12.37 -7.99 16.90
C LEU A 254 13.78 -8.60 17.05
N THR A 255 14.60 -8.05 17.95
CA THR A 255 15.92 -8.60 18.23
C THR A 255 15.81 -10.02 18.78
N ALA A 256 14.99 -10.24 19.81
CA ALA A 256 14.77 -11.56 20.40
C ALA A 256 14.25 -12.58 19.36
N ARG A 257 13.33 -12.16 18.50
CA ARG A 257 12.81 -12.99 17.39
C ARG A 257 13.92 -13.35 16.40
N ASN A 258 14.74 -12.39 16.00
CA ASN A 258 15.81 -12.62 15.04
C ASN A 258 16.90 -13.54 15.62
N GLU A 259 17.20 -13.42 16.91
CA GLU A 259 18.10 -14.34 17.62
C GLU A 259 17.53 -15.77 17.61
N GLN A 260 16.23 -15.94 17.86
CA GLN A 260 15.57 -17.24 17.80
C GLN A 260 15.60 -17.84 16.39
N TYR A 261 15.39 -17.04 15.34
CA TYR A 261 15.43 -17.50 13.96
C TYR A 261 16.85 -17.69 13.41
N ALA A 262 17.88 -17.11 14.04
CA ALA A 262 19.26 -17.30 13.60
C ALA A 262 19.66 -18.78 13.63
N ALA A 263 19.26 -19.51 14.68
CA ALA A 263 19.49 -20.95 14.78
C ALA A 263 18.75 -21.73 13.68
N THR A 264 17.49 -21.37 13.39
CA THR A 264 16.72 -22.00 12.30
C THR A 264 17.32 -21.70 10.92
N ALA A 265 17.81 -20.48 10.70
CA ALA A 265 18.45 -20.08 9.45
C ALA A 265 19.80 -20.78 9.23
N VAL A 266 20.59 -20.96 10.30
CA VAL A 266 21.81 -21.78 10.26
C VAL A 266 21.46 -23.21 9.90
N ARG A 267 20.48 -23.81 10.58
CA ARG A 267 20.03 -25.18 10.30
C ARG A 267 19.50 -25.35 8.87
N ALA A 268 18.76 -24.36 8.35
CA ALA A 268 18.28 -24.37 6.96
C ALA A 268 19.43 -24.24 5.95
N ARG A 269 20.46 -23.43 6.24
CA ARG A 269 21.66 -23.32 5.40
C ARG A 269 22.49 -24.60 5.42
N GLU A 270 22.67 -25.21 6.59
CA GLU A 270 23.35 -26.49 6.74
C GLU A 270 22.59 -27.59 6.00
N LEU A 271 21.27 -27.63 6.12
CA LEU A 271 20.42 -28.55 5.37
C LEU A 271 20.60 -28.33 3.87
N ALA A 272 20.45 -27.09 3.38
CA ALA A 272 20.62 -26.76 1.96
C ALA A 272 22.02 -27.10 1.43
N ALA A 273 23.08 -26.82 2.19
CA ALA A 273 24.45 -27.16 1.81
C ALA A 273 24.72 -28.68 1.80
N ALA A 274 23.97 -29.45 2.60
CA ALA A 274 24.03 -30.91 2.60
C ALA A 274 23.05 -31.56 1.60
N THR A 275 22.20 -30.77 0.95
CA THR A 275 21.23 -31.27 -0.04
C THR A 275 21.85 -31.16 -1.43
N PRO A 276 21.82 -32.21 -2.27
CA PRO A 276 22.26 -32.12 -3.67
C PRO A 276 21.58 -30.98 -4.44
N ASP A 277 22.28 -30.37 -5.40
CA ASP A 277 21.79 -29.20 -6.17
C ASP A 277 20.47 -29.45 -6.91
N ASP A 278 20.11 -30.72 -7.16
CA ASP A 278 18.90 -31.18 -7.86
C ASP A 278 17.79 -31.68 -6.92
N ALA A 279 18.00 -31.67 -5.61
CA ALA A 279 17.06 -32.22 -4.66
C ALA A 279 15.89 -31.26 -4.38
N VAL A 280 14.67 -31.79 -4.50
CA VAL A 280 13.44 -31.11 -4.10
C VAL A 280 13.16 -31.41 -2.63
N LEU A 281 13.37 -30.42 -1.76
CA LEU A 281 12.99 -30.51 -0.36
C LEU A 281 11.46 -30.40 -0.22
N ILE A 282 10.80 -31.52 0.07
CA ILE A 282 9.39 -31.55 0.45
C ILE A 282 9.33 -31.29 1.96
N ALA A 283 8.82 -30.12 2.35
CA ALA A 283 8.59 -29.72 3.73
C ALA A 283 7.10 -29.79 4.08
#